data_AF-A0A7J5VQ29-F1
#
_entry.id   AF-A0A7J5VQ29-F1
#
_cell.length_a   1.000
_cell.length_b   1.000
_cell.length_c   1.000
_cell.angle_alpha   90.00
_cell.angle_beta   90.00
_cell.angle_gamma   90.00
#
_symmetry.space_group_name_H-M   'P 1'
#
loop_
_entity.id
_entity.type
_entity.pdbx_description
1 polymer ?
#
loop_
_entity_poly.entity_id
_entity_poly.type
_entity_poly.pdbx_seq_one_letter_code
_entity_poly.pdbx_strand_id
1 'polypeptide(L)'
;MTTPALLFPAVTFLLIAFTNRFLALGSRIRNLHDRYRINPDDVLLAQIEIMRRRVLLIRNMQACGVAGLFGCVVCMLFLFASWQIAGKIVFVASLLLLLSSLAISFREILLSVEALNLELSSMETGGKADR
;
A
#
# COMPACT_ATOMS: atom_id res chain seq x y z
N MET A 1 14.16 28.09 4.36
CA MET A 1 14.72 27.47 5.58
C MET A 1 13.60 26.81 6.41
N THR A 2 12.78 25.93 5.83
CA THR A 2 11.71 25.19 6.57
C THR A 2 11.45 23.78 6.03
N THR A 3 12.07 23.39 4.92
CA THR A 3 11.77 22.14 4.20
C THR A 3 12.17 20.84 4.93
N PRO A 4 13.28 20.75 5.71
CA PRO A 4 13.65 19.49 6.37
C PRO A 4 12.76 19.12 7.56
N ALA A 5 12.30 20.11 8.32
CA ALA A 5 11.53 19.90 9.56
C ALA A 5 10.13 19.32 9.31
N LEU A 6 9.57 19.51 8.12
CA LEU A 6 8.26 18.98 7.71
C LEU A 6 8.33 17.56 7.12
N LEU A 7 9.52 17.12 6.67
CA LEU A 7 9.68 15.79 6.07
C LEU A 7 9.65 14.68 7.12
N PHE A 8 10.25 14.91 8.30
CA PHE A 8 10.33 13.90 9.35
C PHE A 8 8.95 13.51 9.92
N PRO A 9 8.06 14.47 10.24
CA PRO A 9 6.69 14.16 10.66
C PRO A 9 5.89 13.46 9.55
N ALA A 10 6.02 13.92 8.30
CA ALA A 10 5.29 13.36 7.16
C ALA A 10 5.69 11.90 6.88
N VAL A 11 6.99 11.58 6.90
CA VAL A 11 7.50 10.22 6.72
C VAL A 11 7.03 9.30 7.86
N THR A 12 7.08 9.79 9.10
CA THR A 12 6.64 9.03 10.28
C THR A 12 5.14 8.73 10.23
N PHE A 13 4.33 9.73 9.88
CA PHE A 13 2.88 9.56 9.71
C PHE A 13 2.56 8.54 8.61
N LEU A 14 3.26 8.62 7.49
CA LEU A 14 3.13 7.70 6.36
C LEU A 14 3.46 6.25 6.78
N LEU A 15 4.57 6.04 7.50
CA LEU A 15 4.96 4.73 8.07
C LEU A 15 3.93 4.16 9.06
N ILE A 16 3.36 4.99 9.94
CA ILE A 16 2.35 4.56 10.92
C ILE A 16 1.06 4.14 10.22
N ALA A 17 0.54 4.98 9.31
CA ALA A 17 -0.66 4.66 8.54
C ALA A 17 -0.51 3.35 7.77
N PHE A 18 0.68 3.10 7.24
CA PHE A 18 1.05 1.90 6.51
C PHE A 18 1.18 0.65 7.36
N THR A 19 1.83 0.78 8.52
CA THR A 19 1.92 -0.31 9.50
C THR A 19 0.52 -0.72 9.94
N ASN A 20 -0.35 0.25 10.21
CA ASN A 20 -1.75 0.00 10.58
C ASN A 20 -2.51 -0.72 9.46
N ARG A 21 -2.35 -0.29 8.21
CA ARG A 21 -3.00 -0.92 7.05
C ARG A 21 -2.52 -2.36 6.81
N PHE A 22 -1.21 -2.60 6.95
CA PHE A 22 -0.63 -3.94 6.79
C PHE A 22 -1.10 -4.89 7.89
N LEU A 23 -1.11 -4.44 9.15
CA LEU A 23 -1.60 -5.22 10.29
C LEU A 23 -3.09 -5.55 10.15
N ALA A 24 -3.90 -4.59 9.70
CA ALA A 24 -5.33 -4.81 9.45
C ALA A 24 -5.56 -5.88 8.36
N LEU A 25 -4.86 -5.80 7.21
CA LEU A 25 -4.96 -6.83 6.17
C LEU A 25 -4.46 -8.19 6.66
N GLY A 26 -3.34 -8.23 7.40
CA GLY A 26 -2.79 -9.47 7.95
C GLY A 26 -3.73 -10.14 8.95
N SER A 27 -4.43 -9.35 9.77
CA SER A 27 -5.47 -9.84 10.69
C SER A 27 -6.67 -10.43 9.93
N ARG A 28 -7.14 -9.74 8.87
CA ARG A 28 -8.23 -10.23 8.00
C ARG A 28 -7.85 -11.54 7.31
N ILE A 29 -6.64 -11.65 6.77
CA ILE A 29 -6.16 -12.89 6.11
C ILE A 29 -6.11 -14.04 7.12
N ARG A 30 -5.60 -13.82 8.34
CA ARG A 30 -5.57 -14.85 9.39
C ARG A 30 -6.98 -15.30 9.78
N ASN A 31 -7.91 -14.36 10.00
CA ASN A 31 -9.29 -14.68 10.34
C ASN A 31 -9.98 -15.50 9.22
N LEU A 32 -9.77 -15.10 7.97
CA LEU A 32 -10.32 -15.80 6.81
C LEU A 32 -9.70 -17.21 6.67
N HIS A 33 -8.41 -17.35 6.95
CA HIS A 33 -7.73 -18.65 6.98
C HIS A 33 -8.24 -19.57 8.10
N ASP A 34 -8.50 -19.03 9.29
CA ASP A 34 -9.09 -19.79 10.39
C ASP A 34 -10.50 -20.29 10.04
N ARG A 35 -11.31 -19.46 9.37
CA ARG A 35 -12.64 -19.86 8.87
C ARG A 35 -12.55 -20.95 7.80
N TYR A 36 -11.60 -20.83 6.86
CA TYR A 36 -11.36 -21.84 5.83
C TYR A 36 -10.93 -23.18 6.42
N ARG A 37 -10.16 -23.17 7.53
CA ARG A 37 -9.74 -24.40 8.21
C ARG A 37 -10.91 -25.15 8.85
N ILE A 38 -11.97 -24.44 9.22
CA ILE A 38 -13.18 -25.02 9.84
C ILE A 38 -14.17 -25.49 8.77
N ASN A 39 -14.40 -24.67 7.73
CA ASN A 39 -15.25 -25.02 6.58
C ASN A 39 -14.53 -24.59 5.30
N PRO A 40 -13.85 -25.53 4.60
CA PRO A 40 -13.20 -25.23 3.34
C PRO A 40 -14.26 -24.92 2.28
N ASP A 41 -14.14 -23.74 1.69
CA ASP A 41 -15.01 -23.23 0.66
C ASP A 41 -14.15 -22.50 -0.38
N ASP A 42 -14.41 -22.77 -1.66
CA ASP A 42 -13.70 -22.17 -2.79
C ASP A 42 -13.84 -20.63 -2.78
N VAL A 43 -14.95 -20.10 -2.27
CA VAL A 43 -15.16 -18.66 -2.11
C VAL A 43 -14.20 -18.05 -1.09
N LEU A 44 -13.99 -18.73 0.04
CA LEU A 44 -13.04 -18.30 1.07
C LEU A 44 -11.60 -18.34 0.53
N LEU A 45 -11.25 -19.36 -0.25
CA LEU A 45 -9.93 -19.46 -0.87
C LEU A 45 -9.68 -18.32 -1.86
N ALA A 46 -10.67 -18.01 -2.71
CA ALA A 46 -10.60 -16.90 -3.65
C ALA A 46 -10.42 -15.54 -2.94
N GLN A 47 -11.13 -15.30 -1.83
CA GLN A 47 -10.95 -14.09 -1.02
C GLN A 47 -9.55 -13.98 -0.42
N ILE A 48 -8.96 -15.09 0.07
CA ILE A 48 -7.59 -15.11 0.60
C ILE A 48 -6.59 -14.72 -0.50
N GLU A 49 -6.76 -15.24 -1.71
CA GLU A 49 -5.86 -14.95 -2.84
C GLU A 49 -5.93 -13.47 -3.27
N ILE A 50 -7.13 -12.89 -3.32
CA ILE A 50 -7.34 -11.45 -3.57
C ILE A 50 -6.62 -10.62 -2.50
N MET A 51 -6.80 -10.96 -1.21
CA MET A 51 -6.16 -10.23 -0.10
C MET A 51 -4.63 -10.34 -0.16
N ARG A 52 -4.09 -11.51 -0.51
CA ARG A 52 -2.64 -11.70 -0.68
C ARG A 52 -2.07 -10.81 -1.78
N ARG A 53 -2.77 -10.70 -2.92
CA ARG A 53 -2.37 -9.82 -4.02
C ARG A 53 -2.38 -8.34 -3.61
N ARG A 54 -3.39 -7.93 -2.83
CA ARG A 54 -3.46 -6.57 -2.28
C ARG A 54 -2.30 -6.26 -1.35
N VAL A 55 -1.92 -7.20 -0.47
CA VAL A 55 -0.74 -7.02 0.41
C VAL A 55 0.53 -6.75 -0.41
N LEU A 56 0.76 -7.49 -1.50
CA LEU A 56 1.91 -7.29 -2.37
C LEU A 56 1.89 -5.92 -3.05
N LEU A 57 0.73 -5.46 -3.53
CA LEU A 57 0.57 -4.13 -4.12
C LEU A 57 0.85 -3.02 -3.11
N ILE A 58 0.29 -3.12 -1.89
CA ILE A 58 0.56 -2.16 -0.81
C ILE A 58 2.06 -2.13 -0.48
N ARG A 59 2.70 -3.30 -0.34
CA ARG A 59 4.14 -3.38 -0.08
C ARG A 59 4.95 -2.67 -1.16
N ASN A 60 4.64 -2.91 -2.43
CA ASN A 60 5.38 -2.30 -3.56
C ASN A 60 5.16 -0.79 -3.66
N MET A 61 3.90 -0.33 -3.48
CA MET A 61 3.58 1.10 -3.38
C MET A 61 4.45 1.78 -2.32
N GLN A 62 4.55 1.18 -1.14
CA GLN A 62 5.30 1.75 -0.02
C GLN A 62 6.80 1.72 -0.27
N ALA A 63 7.35 0.62 -0.81
CA ALA A 63 8.75 0.53 -1.16
C ALA A 63 9.16 1.65 -2.13
N CYS A 64 8.37 1.88 -3.19
CA CYS A 64 8.60 2.99 -4.13
C CYS A 64 8.46 4.36 -3.45
N GLY A 65 7.45 4.54 -2.60
CA GLY A 65 7.21 5.80 -1.90
C GLY A 65 8.33 6.17 -0.93
N VAL A 66 8.78 5.21 -0.12
CA VAL A 66 9.90 5.38 0.82
C VAL A 66 11.21 5.59 0.06
N ALA A 67 11.46 4.85 -1.02
CA ALA A 67 12.64 5.06 -1.86
C ALA A 67 12.64 6.45 -2.51
N GLY A 68 11.48 6.94 -2.97
CA GLY A 68 11.33 8.29 -3.51
C GLY A 68 11.56 9.37 -2.46
N LEU A 69 11.01 9.23 -1.26
CA LEU A 69 11.24 10.18 -0.15
C LEU A 69 12.70 10.18 0.29
N PHE A 70 13.33 9.00 0.39
CA PHE A 70 14.75 8.87 0.69
C PHE A 70 15.61 9.55 -0.37
N GLY A 71 15.32 9.33 -1.66
CA GLY A 71 15.99 10.02 -2.76
C GLY A 71 15.83 11.54 -2.69
N CYS A 72 14.65 12.06 -2.32
CA CYS A 72 14.45 13.50 -2.10
C CYS A 72 15.35 14.06 -0.98
N VAL A 73 15.56 13.29 0.10
CA VAL A 73 16.51 13.69 1.18
C VAL A 73 17.94 13.69 0.66
N VAL A 74 18.36 12.68 -0.10
CA VAL A 74 19.69 12.62 -0.73
C VAL A 74 19.89 13.79 -1.72
N CYS A 75 18.86 14.12 -2.51
CA CYS A 75 18.88 15.28 -3.39
C CYS A 75 19.15 16.58 -2.61
N MET A 76 18.48 16.77 -1.47
CA MET A 76 18.75 17.94 -0.61
C MET A 76 20.20 17.96 -0.13
N LEU A 77 20.76 16.82 0.29
CA LEU A 77 22.17 16.73 0.70
C LEU A 77 23.13 17.12 -0.44
N PHE A 78 22.90 16.64 -1.66
CA PHE A 78 23.72 17.02 -2.82
C PHE A 78 23.61 18.50 -3.17
N LEU A 79 22.42 19.08 -3.02
CA LEU A 79 22.22 20.51 -3.24
C LEU A 79 22.99 21.35 -2.20
N PHE A 80 22.98 20.92 -0.93
CA PHE A 80 23.79 21.54 0.13
C PHE A 80 25.30 21.39 -0.10
N ALA A 81 25.73 20.25 -0.67
CA ALA A 81 27.13 20.02 -1.05
C ALA A 81 27.53 20.72 -2.37
N SER A 82 26.68 21.59 -2.93
CA SER A 82 26.88 22.29 -4.21
C SER A 82 26.98 21.38 -5.47
N TRP A 83 26.63 20.10 -5.36
CA TRP A 83 26.63 19.13 -6.45
C TRP A 83 25.33 19.18 -7.26
N GLN A 84 25.14 20.25 -8.02
CA GLN A 84 23.90 20.57 -8.73
C GLN A 84 23.44 19.48 -9.71
N ILE A 85 24.36 18.92 -10.50
CA ILE A 85 24.03 17.91 -11.53
C ILE A 85 23.55 16.61 -10.87
N ALA A 86 24.31 16.11 -9.88
CA ALA A 86 23.94 14.92 -9.12
C ALA A 86 22.59 15.11 -8.41
N GLY A 87 22.36 16.27 -7.79
CA GLY A 87 21.09 16.62 -7.15
C GLY A 87 19.92 16.55 -8.14
N LYS A 88 20.04 17.14 -9.34
CA LYS A 88 18.99 17.09 -10.37
C LYS A 88 18.64 15.67 -10.81
N ILE A 89 19.64 14.82 -11.02
CA ILE A 89 19.42 13.42 -11.45
C ILE A 89 18.66 12.66 -10.35
N VAL A 90 19.11 12.76 -9.10
CA VAL A 90 18.46 12.11 -7.96
C VAL A 90 17.04 12.64 -7.75
N PHE A 91 16.82 13.94 -7.93
CA PHE A 91 15.50 14.55 -7.83
C PHE A 91 14.50 13.95 -8.82
N VAL A 92 14.86 13.87 -10.10
CA VAL A 92 14.00 13.29 -11.14
C VAL A 92 13.72 11.81 -10.86
N ALA A 93 14.75 11.04 -10.48
CA ALA A 93 14.58 9.63 -10.10
C ALA A 93 13.60 9.47 -8.92
N SER A 94 13.69 10.35 -7.92
CA SER A 94 12.81 10.36 -6.75
C SER A 94 11.37 10.68 -7.12
N LEU A 95 11.15 11.64 -8.02
CA LEU A 95 9.83 11.97 -8.54
C LEU A 95 9.19 10.79 -9.30
N LEU A 96 9.96 10.08 -10.12
CA LEU A 96 9.47 8.91 -10.84
C LEU A 96 9.09 7.77 -9.88
N LEU A 97 9.83 7.57 -8.80
CA LEU A 97 9.49 6.61 -7.75
C LEU A 97 8.20 6.98 -7.01
N LEU A 98 8.02 8.26 -6.67
CA LEU A 98 6.78 8.77 -6.06
C LEU A 98 5.58 8.63 -7.01
N LEU A 99 5.76 8.93 -8.30
CA LEU A 99 4.72 8.75 -9.31
C LEU A 99 4.33 7.27 -9.46
N SER A 100 5.32 6.38 -9.47
CA SER A 100 5.12 4.93 -9.51
C SER A 100 4.36 4.43 -8.28
N SER A 101 4.74 4.93 -7.09
CA SER A 101 4.03 4.66 -5.84
C SER A 101 2.55 5.04 -5.93
N LEU A 102 2.26 6.22 -6.46
CA LEU A 102 0.88 6.70 -6.61
C LEU A 102 0.08 5.87 -7.62
N ALA A 103 0.68 5.45 -8.73
CA ALA A 103 0.03 4.58 -9.71
C ALA A 103 -0.33 3.21 -9.11
N ILE A 104 0.56 2.63 -8.28
CA ILE A 104 0.28 1.38 -7.57
C ILE A 104 -0.83 1.60 -6.53
N SER A 105 -0.81 2.72 -5.80
CA SER A 105 -1.88 3.10 -4.86
C SER A 105 -3.25 3.14 -5.54
N PHE A 106 -3.33 3.77 -6.71
CA PHE A 106 -4.57 3.83 -7.48
C PHE A 106 -5.06 2.44 -7.88
N ARG A 107 -4.16 1.57 -8.38
CA ARG A 107 -4.51 0.17 -8.71
C ARG A 107 -5.00 -0.61 -7.50
N GLU A 108 -4.37 -0.42 -6.34
CA GLU A 108 -4.78 -1.11 -5.11
C GLU A 108 -6.17 -0.67 -4.63
N ILE A 109 -6.51 0.62 -4.74
CA ILE A 109 -7.83 1.13 -4.39
C ILE A 109 -8.91 0.47 -5.25
N LEU A 110 -8.67 0.33 -6.56
CA LEU A 110 -9.61 -0.35 -7.46
C LEU A 110 -9.84 -1.81 -7.05
N LEU A 111 -8.77 -2.57 -6.77
CA LEU A 111 -8.89 -3.95 -6.29
C LEU A 111 -9.59 -4.02 -4.92
N SER A 112 -9.39 -3.01 -4.05
CA SER A 112 -10.06 -2.96 -2.75
C SER A 112 -11.57 -2.81 -2.88
N VAL A 113 -12.03 -2.00 -3.84
CA VAL A 113 -13.46 -1.81 -4.11
C VAL A 113 -14.06 -3.09 -4.70
N GLU A 114 -13.36 -3.72 -5.64
CA GLU A 114 -13.80 -4.98 -6.24
C GLU A 114 -13.93 -6.11 -5.21
N ALA A 115 -12.93 -6.27 -4.34
CA ALA A 115 -12.97 -7.23 -3.25
C ALA A 115 -14.15 -6.99 -2.28
N LEU A 116 -14.41 -5.72 -1.96
CA LEU A 116 -15.53 -5.33 -1.10
C LEU A 116 -16.88 -5.66 -1.75
N ASN A 117 -17.03 -5.37 -3.04
CA ASN A 117 -18.25 -5.70 -3.80
C ASN A 117 -18.50 -7.22 -3.87
N LEU A 118 -17.45 -8.02 -4.03
CA LEU A 118 -17.55 -9.49 -3.98
C LEU A 118 -18.04 -9.97 -2.60
N GLU A 119 -17.50 -9.40 -1.52
CA GLU A 119 -17.89 -9.73 -0.15
C GLU A 119 -19.35 -9.33 0.14
N LEU A 120 -19.78 -8.13 -0.29
CA LEU A 120 -21.18 -7.68 -0.22
C LEU A 120 -22.14 -8.60 -0.99
N SER A 121 -21.80 -8.95 -2.24
CA SER A 121 -22.64 -9.82 -3.08
C SER A 121 -22.78 -11.23 -2.49
N SER A 122 -21.73 -11.76 -1.86
CA SER A 122 -21.79 -13.03 -1.12
C SER A 122 -22.76 -12.96 0.06
N MET A 123 -22.80 -11.85 0.81
CA MET A 123 -23.73 -11.65 1.92
C MET A 123 -25.19 -11.52 1.43
N GLU A 124 -25.43 -10.79 0.34
CA GLU A 124 -26.78 -10.63 -0.24
C GLU A 124 -27.33 -11.95 -0.81
N THR A 125 -26.47 -12.75 -1.43
CA THR A 125 -26.87 -14.04 -2.02
C THR A 125 -27.04 -15.12 -0.94
N GLY A 126 -26.19 -15.12 0.09
CA GLY A 126 -26.35 -16.00 1.25
C GLY A 126 -27.63 -15.73 2.04
N GLY A 127 -28.12 -14.49 2.07
CA GLY A 127 -29.41 -14.13 2.67
C GLY A 127 -30.65 -14.55 1.88
N LYS A 128 -30.51 -14.92 0.59
CA LYS A 128 -31.62 -15.41 -0.24
C LYS A 128 -31.81 -16.93 -0.18
N ALA A 129 -30.83 -17.68 0.31
CA ALA A 129 -30.95 -19.14 0.48
C ALA A 129 -31.68 -19.55 1.78
N ASP A 130 -31.99 -18.57 2.66
CA ASP A 130 -32.63 -18.76 3.97
C ASP A 130 -34.03 -18.10 4.03
N ARG A 131 -34.67 -17.87 2.87
CA ARG A 131 -36.06 -17.44 2.73
C ARG A 131 -36.80 -18.34 1.75
#